data_AF-A0A966L1H7-F1
#
_entry.id   AF-A0A966L1H7-F1
#
_cell.length_a   1.000
_cell.length_b   1.000
_cell.length_c   1.000
_cell.angle_alpha   90.00
_cell.angle_beta   90.00
_cell.angle_gamma   90.00
#
_symmetry.space_group_name_H-M   'P 1'
#
loop_
_entity.id
_entity.type
_entity.pdbx_description
1 polymer ?
#
loop_
_entity_poly.entity_id
_entity_poly.type
_entity_poly.pdbx_seq_one_letter_code
_entity_poly.pdbx_strand_id
1 'polypeptide(L)' 'MKERSFYTTKEAAKYIGVSTSTVYRMEKRGLICSIKTPGGERCF' A
#
# COMPACT_ATOMS: atom_id res chain seq x y z
N MET A 1 -12.77 -17.48 -4.38
CA MET A 1 -11.85 -16.71 -3.52
C MET A 1 -12.07 -15.24 -3.85
N LYS A 2 -12.66 -14.46 -2.94
CA LYS A 2 -13.09 -13.08 -3.22
C LYS A 2 -11.84 -12.22 -3.38
N GLU A 3 -11.56 -11.73 -4.59
CA GLU A 3 -10.50 -10.75 -4.84
C GLU A 3 -10.78 -9.52 -3.97
N ARG A 4 -10.05 -9.38 -2.85
CA ARG A 4 -9.94 -8.10 -2.18
C ARG A 4 -8.97 -7.28 -3.01
N SER A 5 -9.51 -6.42 -3.86
CA SER A 5 -8.76 -5.75 -4.94
C SER A 5 -7.77 -4.69 -4.46
N PHE A 6 -7.68 -4.43 -3.15
CA PHE A 6 -6.75 -3.46 -2.58
C PHE A 6 -6.27 -3.87 -1.18
N TYR A 7 -4.99 -3.67 -0.93
CA TYR A 7 -4.31 -3.79 0.33
C TYR A 7 -4.21 -2.42 1.02
N THR A 8 -4.45 -2.38 2.32
CA THR A 8 -4.04 -1.23 3.12
C THR A 8 -2.51 -1.13 3.19
N THR A 9 -1.97 0.01 3.60
CA THR A 9 -0.50 0.15 3.78
C THR A 9 0.09 -0.91 4.72
N LYS A 10 -0.66 -1.30 5.77
CA LYS A 10 -0.23 -2.34 6.71
C LYS A 10 -0.22 -3.73 6.07
N GLU A 11 -1.22 -4.03 5.26
CA GLU A 11 -1.29 -5.32 4.55
C GLU A 11 -0.22 -5.40 3.47
N ALA A 12 0.00 -4.32 2.70
CA ALA A 12 1.07 -4.23 1.71
C ALA A 12 2.45 -4.41 2.36
N ALA A 13 2.68 -3.77 3.51
CA ALA A 13 3.90 -3.94 4.30
C ALA A 13 4.12 -5.41 4.71
N LYS A 14 3.06 -6.07 5.21
CA LYS A 14 3.11 -7.50 5.58
C LYS A 14 3.32 -8.41 4.38
N TYR A 15 2.70 -8.10 3.24
CA TYR A 15 2.79 -8.88 2.01
C TYR A 15 4.19 -8.84 1.40
N ILE A 16 4.79 -7.65 1.35
CA ILE A 16 6.15 -7.45 0.80
C ILE A 16 7.23 -7.84 1.83
N GLY A 17 6.89 -7.90 3.12
CA GLY A 17 7.83 -8.22 4.20
C GLY A 17 8.71 -7.03 4.62
N VAL A 18 8.16 -5.81 4.55
CA VAL A 18 8.86 -4.57 4.92
C VAL A 18 8.07 -3.77 5.94
N SER A 19 8.68 -2.76 6.56
CA SER A 19 7.93 -1.83 7.42
C SER A 19 7.03 -0.90 6.60
N THR A 20 5.97 -0.39 7.22
CA THR A 20 5.07 0.62 6.60
C THR A 20 5.83 1.87 6.15
N SER A 21 6.84 2.29 6.91
CA SER A 21 7.74 3.39 6.52
C SER A 21 8.50 3.10 5.22
N THR A 22 8.89 1.84 4.97
CA THR A 22 9.50 1.43 3.71
C THR A 22 8.50 1.50 2.56
N VAL A 23 7.24 1.08 2.77
CA VAL A 23 6.17 1.19 1.77
C VAL A 23 5.99 2.65 1.33
N TYR A 24 5.92 3.61 2.27
CA TYR A 24 5.84 5.03 1.92
C TYR A 24 7.06 5.54 1.13
N ARG A 25 8.28 5.08 1.46
CA ARG A 25 9.47 5.45 0.70
C ARG A 25 9.45 4.86 -0.71
N MET A 26 8.98 3.63 -0.85
CA MET A 26 8.86 2.97 -2.16
C MET A 26 7.83 3.70 -3.04
N GLU A 27 6.68 4.06 -2.47
CA GLU A 27 5.67 4.86 -3.16
C GLU A 27 6.22 6.23 -3.57
N LYS A 28 6.87 6.95 -2.65
CA LYS A 28 7.49 8.25 -2.93
C LYS A 28 8.57 8.18 -4.02
N ARG A 29 9.24 7.03 -4.16
CA ARG A 29 10.23 6.75 -5.20
C ARG A 29 9.60 6.24 -6.51
N GLY A 30 8.29 6.02 -6.56
CA GLY A 30 7.58 5.51 -7.73
C GLY A 30 7.76 4.01 -7.99
N LEU A 31 8.22 3.25 -6.99
CA LEU A 31 8.41 1.79 -7.11
C LEU A 31 7.08 1.03 -6.97
N ILE A 32 6.12 1.62 -6.26
CA ILE A 32 4.76 1.12 -6.10
C ILE A 32 3.80 2.31 -6.20
N CYS A 33 2.57 2.06 -6.62
CA CYS A 33 1.54 3.08 -6.73
C CYS A 33 0.41 2.77 -5.75
N SER A 34 -0.21 3.81 -5.18
CA SER A 34 -1.46 3.66 -4.44
C SER A 34 -2.57 4.44 -5.12
N ILE A 35 -3.81 4.01 -4.90
CA ILE A 35 -4.98 4.86 -5.04
C ILE A 35 -5.31 5.46 -3.67
N LYS A 36 -5.86 6.68 -3.67
CA LYS A 36 -6.33 7.30 -2.44
C LYS A 36 -7.84 7.17 -2.34
N THR A 37 -8.33 6.76 -1.17
CA THR A 37 -9.74 6.88 -0.84
C THR A 37 -10.12 8.37 -0.71
N PRO A 38 -11.41 8.72 -0.75
CA PRO A 38 -11.84 10.10 -0.47
C PRO A 38 -11.36 10.64 0.88
N GLY A 39 -11.12 9.76 1.86
CA GLY A 39 -10.55 10.11 3.17
C GLY A 39 -9.04 10.30 3.20
N GLY A 40 -8.35 10.15 2.06
CA GLY A 40 -6.89 10.30 1.94
C GLY A 40 -6.08 9.08 2.35
N GLU A 41 -6.73 7.96 2.67
CA GLU A 41 -6.04 6.70 2.97
C GLU A 41 -5.53 6.05 1.69
N ARG A 42 -4.37 5.38 1.79
CA ARG A 42 -3.74 4.70 0.66
C ARG A 42 -4.17 3.24 0.58
N CYS A 43 -4.59 2.86 -0.62
CA CYS A 43 -4.93 1.51 -1.02
C CYS A 43 -3.96 1.08 -2.12
N PHE A 44 -3.24 -0.01 -1.88
CA PHE A 44 -2.20 -0.60 -2.74
C PHE A 44 -2.67 -1.87 -3.42
#